data_AF-A0A7W1M7S2-F1
#
_entry.id   AF-A0A7W1M7S2-F1
#
_cell.length_a   1.000
_cell.length_b   1.000
_cell.length_c   1.000
_cell.angle_alpha   90.00
_cell.angle_beta   90.00
_cell.angle_gamma   90.00
#
_symmetry.space_group_name_H-M   'P 1'
#
loop_
_entity.id
_entity.type
_entity.pdbx_description
1 polymer ?
#
loop_
_entity_poly.entity_id
_entity_poly.type
_entity_poly.pdbx_seq_one_letter_code
_entity_poly.pdbx_strand_id
1 'polypeptide(L)' 'MKRILCSTSHNYFLRIMALKAIEGSRLSFWDALLWATAKENSCSLIISEDFQDNFILGGVKIKNPFYSEDSLESYFQG' A
#
# COMPACT_ATOMS: atom_id res chain seq x y z
N MET A 1 -11.16 4.84 -7.34
CA MET A 1 -12.02 4.06 -6.41
C MET A 1 -11.19 2.92 -5.81
N LYS A 2 -10.87 2.96 -4.52
CA LYS A 2 -9.98 1.99 -3.86
C LYS A 2 -10.81 0.82 -3.30
N ARG A 3 -10.68 -0.40 -3.86
CA ARG A 3 -11.35 -1.62 -3.40
C ARG A 3 -10.31 -2.58 -2.81
N ILE A 4 -10.41 -2.85 -1.51
CA ILE A 4 -9.70 -3.96 -0.85
C ILE A 4 -10.73 -5.06 -0.59
N LEU A 5 -10.53 -6.23 -1.19
CA LEU A 5 -11.22 -7.47 -0.81
C LEU A 5 -10.24 -8.30 0.02
N CYS A 6 -10.22 -8.08 1.32
CA CYS A 6 -9.43 -8.88 2.25
C CYS A 6 -10.29 -9.24 3.46
N SER A 7 -10.39 -10.53 3.76
CA SER A 7 -11.12 -11.08 4.91
C SER A 7 -10.26 -10.94 6.18
N THR A 8 -10.03 -9.71 6.65
CA THR A 8 -9.22 -9.49 7.86
C THR A 8 -10.07 -9.47 9.12
N SER A 9 -10.09 -10.63 9.78
CA SER A 9 -10.54 -10.79 11.16
C SER A 9 -9.46 -10.23 12.08
N HIS A 10 -9.58 -8.95 12.50
CA HIS A 10 -9.04 -8.27 13.71
C HIS A 10 -8.88 -6.75 13.43
N ASN A 11 -9.99 -6.02 13.48
CA ASN A 11 -10.15 -4.64 12.95
C ASN A 11 -9.34 -3.51 13.63
N TYR A 12 -8.81 -3.71 14.85
CA TYR A 12 -8.16 -2.61 15.59
C TYR A 12 -6.68 -2.43 15.24
N PHE A 13 -5.97 -3.52 14.94
CA PHE A 13 -4.53 -3.49 14.73
C PHE A 13 -4.15 -2.70 13.46
N LEU A 14 -4.92 -2.88 12.39
CA LEU A 14 -4.75 -2.14 11.14
C LEU A 14 -4.85 -0.62 11.31
N ARG A 15 -5.78 -0.15 12.14
CA ARG A 15 -5.98 1.28 12.38
C ARG A 15 -4.80 1.90 13.13
N ILE A 16 -4.27 1.20 14.13
CA ILE A 16 -3.09 1.68 14.88
C ILE A 16 -1.85 1.67 13.99
N MET A 17 -1.66 0.64 13.15
CA MET A 17 -0.57 0.64 12.16
C MET A 17 -0.70 1.78 11.17
N ALA A 18 -1.90 2.05 10.66
CA ALA A 18 -2.16 3.16 9.75
C ALA A 18 -1.84 4.51 10.42
N LEU A 19 -2.30 4.74 11.66
CA LEU A 19 -2.02 5.98 12.38
C LEU A 19 -0.52 6.20 12.61
N LYS A 20 0.23 5.15 12.99
CA LYS A 20 1.69 5.23 13.12
C LYS A 20 2.39 5.52 11.79
N ALA A 21 1.88 4.97 10.68
CA ALA A 21 2.41 5.26 9.36
C ALA A 21 2.21 6.74 8.97
N ILE A 22 1.10 7.35 9.35
CA ILE A 22 0.81 8.78 9.09
C ILE A 22 1.75 9.69 9.89
N GLU A 23 2.07 9.34 11.13
CA GLU A 23 2.94 10.18 11.98
C GLU A 23 4.36 10.35 11.40
N GLY A 24 4.84 9.36 10.64
CA GLY A 24 6.16 9.37 9.98
C GLY A 24 6.15 9.61 8.47
N SER A 25 5.00 9.86 7.84
CA SER A 25 4.90 10.01 6.39
C SER A 25 3.84 11.04 5.97
N ARG A 26 3.83 11.45 4.71
CA ARG A 26 2.77 12.32 4.16
C ARG A 26 1.58 11.53 3.60
N LEU A 27 1.35 10.31 4.09
CA LEU A 27 0.24 9.49 3.64
C LEU A 27 -1.10 10.02 4.16
N SER A 28 -2.11 10.01 3.29
CA SER A 28 -3.50 10.11 3.72
C SER A 28 -3.86 8.93 4.61
N PHE A 29 -4.84 9.12 5.50
CA PHE A 29 -5.33 8.03 6.35
C PHE A 29 -5.75 6.79 5.55
N TRP A 30 -6.43 6.98 4.43
CA TRP A 30 -6.86 5.88 3.57
C TRP A 30 -5.69 5.17 2.89
N ASP A 31 -4.61 5.89 2.61
CA ASP A 31 -3.40 5.34 2.01
C ASP A 31 -2.61 4.52 3.02
N ALA A 32 -2.51 5.03 4.24
CA ALA A 32 -1.91 4.33 5.36
C ALA A 32 -2.70 3.06 5.73
N LEU A 33 -4.02 3.09 5.63
CA LEU A 33 -4.86 1.90 5.83
C LEU A 33 -4.64 0.86 4.72
N LEU A 34 -4.55 1.29 3.46
CA LEU A 34 -4.26 0.40 2.34
C LEU A 34 -2.89 -0.27 2.51
N TRP A 35 -1.89 0.52 2.88
CA TRP A 35 -0.54 0.06 3.20
C TRP A 35 -0.52 -0.96 4.35
N ALA A 36 -1.23 -0.66 5.45
CA ALA A 36 -1.29 -1.55 6.60
C ALA A 36 -1.90 -2.91 6.23
N THR A 37 -2.95 -2.91 5.40
CA THR A 37 -3.57 -4.15 4.90
C THR A 37 -2.64 -4.92 3.97
N ALA A 38 -1.96 -4.25 3.03
CA ALA A 38 -1.00 -4.89 2.15
C ALA A 38 0.14 -5.54 2.96
N LYS A 39 0.64 -4.83 3.97
CA LYS A 39 1.68 -5.33 4.87
C LYS A 39 1.23 -6.53 5.69
N GLU A 40 0.01 -6.49 6.24
CA GLU A 40 -0.58 -7.62 6.97
C GLU A 40 -0.69 -8.88 6.10
N ASN A 41 -0.98 -8.70 4.80
CA ASN A 41 -1.08 -9.79 3.83
C ASN A 41 0.26 -10.16 3.18
N SER A 42 1.39 -9.66 3.70
CA SER A 42 2.72 -9.87 3.14
C SER A 42 2.87 -9.46 1.67
N CYS A 43 2.04 -8.53 1.19
CA CYS A 43 2.16 -7.96 -0.14
C CYS A 43 3.32 -6.95 -0.16
N SER A 44 4.26 -7.11 -1.09
CA SER A 44 5.42 -6.23 -1.27
C SER A 44 5.15 -5.06 -2.21
N LEU A 45 4.02 -5.07 -2.93
CA LEU A 45 3.68 -4.08 -3.96
C LEU A 45 2.21 -3.65 -3.88
N ILE A 46 1.98 -2.34 -3.97
CA ILE A 46 0.68 -1.72 -4.19
C ILE A 46 0.74 -0.96 -5.52
N ILE A 47 -0.17 -1.28 -6.43
CA ILE A 47 -0.35 -0.56 -7.68
C ILE A 47 -1.52 0.41 -7.50
N SER A 48 -1.27 1.71 -7.57
CA SER A 48 -2.33 2.72 -7.41
C SER A 48 -2.01 4.03 -8.11
N GLU A 49 -2.98 4.51 -8.89
CA GLU A 49 -2.95 5.81 -9.57
C GLU A 49 -2.95 7.00 -8.60
N ASP A 50 -3.75 6.89 -7.53
CA ASP A 50 -4.06 7.99 -6.61
C ASP A 50 -3.02 8.14 -5.48
N PHE A 51 -1.93 7.39 -5.49
CA PHE A 51 -0.91 7.44 -4.44
C PHE A 51 0.23 8.39 -4.78
N GLN A 52 0.93 8.88 -3.74
CA GLN A 52 2.26 9.46 -3.95
C GLN A 52 3.18 8.39 -4.54
N ASP A 53 3.65 8.65 -5.77
CA ASP A 53 4.49 7.71 -6.51
C ASP A 53 5.86 7.50 -5.84
N ASN A 54 6.44 6.31 -6.05
CA ASN A 54 7.71 5.85 -5.47
C ASN A 54 7.80 5.85 -3.93
N PHE A 55 6.67 5.80 -3.24
CA PHE A 55 6.67 5.68 -1.79
C PHE A 55 7.01 4.25 -1.34
N ILE A 56 7.98 4.11 -0.44
CA ILE A 56 8.37 2.82 0.16
C ILE A 56 8.25 2.94 1.67
N LEU A 57 7.40 2.10 2.28
CA LEU A 57 7.25 2.05 3.73
C LEU A 57 7.20 0.61 4.21
N GLY A 58 8.07 0.28 5.16
CA GLY A 58 8.09 -1.05 5.80
C GLY A 58 8.14 -2.22 4.82
N GLY A 59 8.85 -2.09 3.70
CA GLY A 59 9.01 -3.13 2.68
C GLY A 59 7.93 -3.17 1.60
N VAL A 60 6.86 -2.38 1.73
CA VAL A 60 5.81 -2.27 0.71
C VAL A 60 6.14 -1.10 -0.21
N LYS A 61 6.28 -1.40 -1.51
CA LYS A 61 6.49 -0.40 -2.56
C LYS A 61 5.16 0.01 -3.15
N ILE A 62 5.01 1.31 -3.43
CA ILE A 62 3.84 1.86 -4.09
C ILE A 62 4.24 2.38 -5.46
N LYS A 63 3.50 1.96 -6.49
CA LYS A 63 3.77 2.31 -7.88
C LYS A 63 2.51 2.79 -8.56
N ASN A 64 2.64 3.90 -9.29
CA ASN A 64 1.59 4.38 -10.17
C ASN A 64 1.71 3.69 -11.54
N PRO A 65 0.67 2.99 -12.03
CA PRO A 65 0.70 2.29 -13.30
C PRO A 65 0.82 3.20 -14.53
N PHE A 66 0.57 4.50 -14.39
CA PHE A 66 0.67 5.47 -15.49
C PHE A 66 2.10 6.04 -15.68
N TYR A 67 2.97 5.91 -14.67
CA TYR A 67 4.36 6.35 -14.75
C TYR A 67 5.34 5.21 -15.04
N SER A 68 4.90 3.96 -14.95
CA SER A 68 5.70 2.81 -15.36
C SER A 68 5.53 2.53 -16.85
N GLU A 69 6.53 2.88 -17.65
CA GLU A 69 6.73 2.29 -19.00
C GLU A 69 7.06 0.79 -18.91
N ASP A 70 7.34 0.28 -17.70
CA ASP A 70 7.61 -1.13 -17.43
C ASP A 70 6.33 -1.98 -17.56
N SER A 71 6.42 -3.06 -18.33
CA SER A 71 5.38 -4.09 -18.36
C SER A 71 5.10 -4.58 -16.94
N LEU A 72 3.82 -4.62 -16.55
CA LEU A 72 3.39 -5.03 -15.20
C LEU A 72 3.98 -6.38 -14.75
N GLU A 73 4.35 -7.24 -15.71
CA GLU A 73 5.01 -8.52 -15.49
C GLU A 73 6.37 -8.42 -14.76
N SER A 74 7.12 -7.34 -14.98
CA SER A 74 8.42 -7.10 -14.32
C SER A 74 8.31 -7.00 -12.79
N TYR A 75 7.13 -6.64 -12.28
CA TYR A 75 6.87 -6.48 -10.85
C TYR A 75 6.51 -7.78 -10.12
N PHE A 76 6.15 -8.83 -10.86
CA PHE A 76 5.74 -10.13 -10.29
C PHE A 76 6.84 -11.21 -10.38
N GLN A 77 8.01 -10.88 -10.96
CA GLN A 77 9.14 -11.82 -11.12
C GLN A 77 10.10 -11.89 -9.91
N GLY A 78 9.70 -11.37 -8.74
CA GLY A 78 10.48 -11.39 -7.50
C GLY A 78 10.10 -12.53 -6.56
#